data_AF-A0A960V269-F1
#
_entry.id   AF-A0A960V269-F1
#
_cell.length_a   1.000
_cell.length_b   1.000
_cell.length_c   1.000
_cell.angle_alpha   90.00
_cell.angle_beta   90.00
_cell.angle_gamma   90.00
#
_symmetry.space_group_name_H-M   'P 1'
#
loop_
_entity.id
_entity.type
_entity.pdbx_description
1 polymer ?
#
loop_
_entity_poly.entity_id
_entity_poly.type
_entity_poly.pdbx_seq_one_letter_code
_entity_poly.pdbx_strand_id
1 'polypeptide(L)'
;MKAATLTSRPARSVISRLPGVIGLSCLFILSQCAREDSLVARYPVSVKQSPDKNAKVITWLSKAEEVAILDEQNDYTHVRLAGGKEGYVLSSTLARQALVITDDNLELKLRPSVSTGKSGSARNLRKGAVAFVIEEAQNDDGHWLHILGGSSRSPLFKPFQGWIRGEQGYDETPSLVRSAIDLEVAAEKKDLETLKKLVGKPEPINEIAAAQVVAIEGVPDEKLPEDHEIAPTNDSADELPEPEQPTTPQTNKTSSQPDT
;
A
#
# COMPACT_ATOMS: atom_id res chain seq x y z
N MET A 1 62.00 7.51 -34.71
CA MET A 1 62.38 7.02 -36.05
C MET A 1 61.63 5.73 -36.34
N LYS A 2 61.06 5.67 -37.55
CA LYS A 2 60.62 4.53 -38.37
C LYS A 2 60.52 3.11 -37.77
N ALA A 3 59.37 2.51 -38.08
CA ALA A 3 59.04 1.10 -38.06
C ALA A 3 60.07 0.20 -38.78
N ALA A 4 60.10 -1.08 -38.39
CA ALA A 4 60.37 -2.18 -39.29
C ALA A 4 59.72 -3.48 -38.76
N THR A 5 59.40 -4.33 -39.71
CA THR A 5 58.28 -5.27 -39.75
C THR A 5 58.83 -6.69 -39.95
N LEU A 6 57.99 -7.71 -39.67
CA LEU A 6 58.06 -9.10 -40.21
C LEU A 6 59.22 -9.96 -39.64
N THR A 7 59.17 -11.29 -39.48
CA THR A 7 58.61 -12.33 -40.35
C THR A 7 58.77 -13.73 -39.68
N SER A 8 57.73 -14.58 -39.83
CA SER A 8 57.77 -16.02 -40.21
C SER A 8 58.20 -17.17 -39.25
N ARG A 9 57.18 -17.98 -38.90
CA ARG A 9 56.99 -19.47 -39.04
C ARG A 9 58.01 -20.47 -38.39
N PRO A 10 57.73 -21.80 -38.39
CA PRO A 10 56.69 -22.53 -37.66
C PRO A 10 57.31 -23.68 -36.81
N ALA A 11 56.60 -24.23 -35.81
CA ALA A 11 57.02 -25.50 -35.19
C ALA A 11 55.85 -26.47 -35.04
N ARG A 12 56.10 -27.69 -35.51
CA ARG A 12 55.19 -28.81 -35.75
C ARG A 12 54.65 -29.45 -34.46
N SER A 13 53.35 -29.73 -34.50
CA SER A 13 52.68 -31.01 -34.17
C SER A 13 53.46 -32.07 -33.37
N VAL A 14 52.91 -32.41 -32.19
CA VAL A 14 52.74 -33.81 -31.79
C VAL A 14 51.29 -34.00 -31.35
N ILE A 15 50.53 -34.68 -32.20
CA ILE A 15 49.15 -35.10 -31.97
C ILE A 15 49.20 -36.41 -31.18
N SER A 16 48.83 -36.36 -29.90
CA SER A 16 48.52 -37.56 -29.11
C SER A 16 47.01 -37.79 -29.16
N ARG A 17 46.62 -38.79 -29.95
CA ARG A 17 45.26 -39.32 -30.01
C ARG A 17 44.99 -40.18 -28.78
N LEU A 18 43.86 -39.99 -28.11
CA LEU A 18 43.04 -41.06 -27.53
C LEU A 18 41.57 -40.59 -27.50
N PRO A 19 40.60 -41.44 -27.87
CA PRO A 19 39.20 -41.06 -28.04
C PRO A 19 38.36 -41.34 -26.78
N GLY A 20 37.29 -40.57 -26.62
CA GLY A 20 36.10 -41.02 -25.90
C GLY A 20 35.89 -40.42 -24.51
N VAL A 21 35.29 -39.23 -24.45
CA VAL A 21 34.00 -39.02 -23.77
C VAL A 21 33.29 -37.88 -24.52
N ILE A 22 32.26 -38.21 -25.29
CA ILE A 22 31.30 -37.23 -25.79
C ILE A 22 30.39 -36.93 -24.60
N GLY A 23 30.48 -35.71 -24.08
CA GLY A 23 29.71 -35.28 -22.93
C GLY A 23 29.54 -33.77 -22.95
N LEU A 24 28.94 -33.26 -24.04
CA LEU A 24 27.94 -32.20 -24.01
C LEU A 24 28.14 -31.10 -22.95
N SER A 25 29.24 -30.36 -22.98
CA SER A 25 29.32 -29.05 -22.31
C SER A 25 28.79 -27.98 -23.27
N CYS A 26 27.55 -28.21 -23.72
CA CYS A 26 26.72 -27.18 -24.30
C CYS A 26 26.35 -26.24 -23.15
N LEU A 27 26.35 -24.94 -23.44
CA LEU A 27 25.45 -24.01 -22.78
C LEU A 27 25.66 -23.94 -21.26
N PHE A 28 26.69 -23.22 -20.83
CA PHE A 28 26.41 -22.24 -19.77
C PHE A 28 25.41 -21.26 -20.39
N ILE A 29 24.13 -21.63 -20.30
CA ILE A 29 23.01 -20.81 -20.73
C ILE A 29 23.21 -19.49 -20.00
N LEU A 30 23.46 -18.45 -20.80
CA LEU A 30 23.02 -17.10 -20.50
C LEU A 30 21.53 -17.19 -20.17
N SER A 31 21.22 -17.54 -18.93
CA SER A 31 19.89 -17.39 -18.36
C SER A 31 19.88 -16.10 -17.57
N GLN A 32 20.43 -15.05 -18.18
CA GLN A 32 19.84 -13.74 -18.03
C GLN A 32 18.49 -13.86 -18.74
N CYS A 33 17.50 -14.43 -18.04
CA CYS A 33 16.11 -14.26 -18.40
C CYS A 33 15.96 -12.75 -18.58
N ALA A 34 15.68 -12.28 -19.79
CA ALA A 34 15.27 -10.91 -19.99
C ALA A 34 14.09 -10.73 -19.05
N ARG A 35 14.32 -10.06 -17.91
CA ARG A 35 13.26 -9.64 -17.03
C ARG A 35 12.47 -8.69 -17.91
N GLU A 36 11.31 -9.12 -18.35
CA GLU A 36 10.38 -8.20 -19.00
C GLU A 36 10.03 -7.22 -17.89
N ASP A 37 10.57 -6.00 -17.99
CA ASP A 37 10.37 -4.98 -16.98
C ASP A 37 8.87 -4.68 -16.99
N SER A 38 8.19 -5.11 -15.94
CA SER A 38 6.77 -4.85 -15.72
C SER A 38 6.60 -3.83 -14.61
N LEU A 39 5.59 -3.00 -14.77
CA LEU A 39 5.17 -2.04 -13.76
C LEU A 39 3.71 -2.25 -13.41
N VAL A 40 3.34 -1.71 -12.26
CA VAL A 40 2.02 -1.84 -11.68
C VAL A 40 1.39 -0.46 -11.55
N ALA A 41 0.14 -0.31 -12.00
CA ALA A 41 -0.60 0.95 -11.85
C ALA A 41 -1.01 1.20 -10.39
N ARG A 42 -0.60 2.33 -9.80
CA ARG A 42 -0.89 2.63 -8.38
C ARG A 42 -2.34 3.01 -8.10
N TYR A 43 -3.05 3.46 -9.12
CA TYR A 43 -4.45 3.89 -9.08
C TYR A 43 -5.06 3.77 -10.48
N PRO A 44 -6.40 3.87 -10.61
CA PRO A 44 -7.03 3.87 -11.92
C PRO A 44 -6.46 4.98 -12.80
N VAL A 45 -5.79 4.61 -13.89
CA VAL A 45 -5.06 5.53 -14.77
C VAL A 45 -5.46 5.35 -16.22
N SER A 46 -5.56 6.46 -16.94
CA SER A 46 -5.88 6.48 -18.36
C SER A 46 -4.68 6.05 -19.20
N VAL A 47 -4.91 5.18 -20.18
CA VAL A 47 -3.95 4.84 -21.24
C VAL A 47 -4.28 5.66 -22.47
N LYS A 48 -3.27 6.36 -23.01
CA LYS A 48 -3.44 7.31 -24.10
C LYS A 48 -2.81 6.84 -25.40
N GLN A 49 -3.25 7.41 -26.51
CA GLN A 49 -2.74 7.09 -27.84
C GLN A 49 -1.35 7.67 -28.14
N SER A 50 -0.95 8.74 -27.47
CA SER A 50 0.35 9.38 -27.61
C SER A 50 0.81 9.98 -26.27
N PRO A 51 2.11 10.27 -26.08
CA PRO A 51 2.66 10.84 -24.84
C PRO A 51 2.35 12.34 -24.70
N ASP A 52 1.07 12.70 -24.76
CA ASP A 52 0.57 14.07 -24.64
C ASP A 52 -0.51 14.16 -23.55
N LYS A 53 -0.53 15.27 -22.81
CA LYS A 53 -1.56 15.58 -21.81
C LYS A 53 -2.96 15.56 -22.41
N ASN A 54 -3.11 16.03 -23.65
CA ASN A 54 -4.38 16.15 -24.36
C ASN A 54 -4.67 14.98 -25.34
N ALA A 55 -3.83 13.94 -25.35
CA ALA A 55 -4.05 12.78 -26.20
C ALA A 55 -5.35 12.05 -25.84
N LYS A 56 -5.95 11.42 -26.86
CA LYS A 56 -7.15 10.60 -26.70
C LYS A 56 -6.87 9.43 -25.77
N VAL A 57 -7.77 9.22 -24.81
CA VAL A 57 -7.77 8.03 -23.94
C VAL A 57 -8.31 6.83 -24.72
N ILE A 58 -7.54 5.75 -24.75
CA ILE A 58 -7.92 4.49 -25.42
C ILE A 58 -8.62 3.57 -24.43
N THR A 59 -8.11 3.48 -23.20
CA THR A 59 -8.64 2.61 -22.14
C THR A 59 -8.19 3.12 -20.76
N TRP A 60 -8.64 2.44 -19.71
CA TRP A 60 -8.23 2.66 -18.33
C TRP A 60 -7.61 1.40 -17.76
N LEU A 61 -6.56 1.57 -16.96
CA LEU A 61 -5.98 0.55 -16.10
C LEU A 61 -6.66 0.59 -14.74
N SER A 62 -6.86 -0.57 -14.15
CA SER A 62 -7.30 -0.73 -12.77
C SER A 62 -6.13 -0.54 -11.80
N LYS A 63 -6.46 -0.30 -10.53
CA LYS A 63 -5.45 -0.30 -9.46
C LYS A 63 -4.78 -1.68 -9.36
N ALA A 64 -3.47 -1.65 -9.22
CA ALA A 64 -2.55 -2.79 -9.26
C ALA A 64 -2.62 -3.67 -10.52
N GLU A 65 -3.08 -3.10 -11.64
CA GLU A 65 -2.98 -3.78 -12.93
C GLU A 65 -1.53 -3.72 -13.43
N GLU A 66 -1.00 -4.87 -13.83
CA GLU A 66 0.35 -5.03 -14.35
C GLU A 66 0.40 -4.72 -15.85
N VAL A 67 1.47 -4.05 -16.26
CA VAL A 67 1.75 -3.69 -17.65
C VAL A 67 3.20 -3.95 -17.98
N ALA A 68 3.48 -4.42 -19.19
CA ALA A 68 4.84 -4.58 -19.67
C ALA A 68 5.36 -3.25 -20.23
N ILE A 69 6.59 -2.87 -19.88
CA ILE A 69 7.23 -1.67 -20.40
C ILE A 69 7.78 -1.96 -21.80
N LEU A 70 7.46 -1.09 -22.74
CA LEU A 70 8.03 -1.13 -24.10
C LEU A 70 9.11 -0.06 -24.28
N ASP A 71 8.87 1.14 -23.72
CA ASP A 71 9.79 2.26 -23.79
C ASP A 71 9.47 3.31 -22.71
N GLU A 72 10.48 4.03 -22.24
CA GLU A 72 10.33 5.11 -21.25
C GLU A 72 10.73 6.45 -21.88
N GLN A 73 9.77 7.37 -22.01
CA GLN A 73 9.98 8.67 -22.64
C GLN A 73 9.45 9.82 -21.80
N ASN A 74 10.37 10.59 -21.20
CA ASN A 74 10.04 11.78 -20.40
C ASN A 74 9.00 11.45 -19.30
N ASP A 75 7.83 12.12 -19.34
CA ASP A 75 6.72 11.96 -18.39
C ASP A 75 5.83 10.75 -18.67
N TYR A 76 6.03 10.04 -19.79
CA TYR A 76 5.19 8.94 -20.24
C TYR A 76 6.00 7.65 -20.46
N THR A 77 5.40 6.53 -20.08
CA THR A 77 5.89 5.18 -20.37
C THR A 77 5.01 4.58 -21.46
N HIS A 78 5.63 4.10 -22.53
CA HIS A 78 4.97 3.28 -23.53
C HIS A 78 4.85 1.87 -22.99
N VAL A 79 3.63 1.35 -22.90
CA VAL A 79 3.33 0.08 -22.25
C VAL A 79 2.50 -0.83 -23.13
N ARG A 80 2.65 -2.14 -22.92
CA ARG A 80 1.78 -3.18 -23.45
C ARG A 80 0.85 -3.68 -22.36
N LEU A 81 -0.44 -3.65 -22.68
CA LEU A 81 -1.54 -4.08 -21.83
C LEU A 81 -1.81 -5.58 -21.99
N ALA A 82 -2.53 -6.14 -21.02
CA ALA A 82 -3.12 -7.46 -21.17
C ALA A 82 -3.99 -7.53 -22.45
N GLY A 83 -3.75 -8.55 -23.28
CA GLY A 83 -4.41 -8.70 -24.59
C GLY A 83 -3.69 -8.02 -25.75
N GLY A 84 -2.46 -7.51 -25.56
CA GLY A 84 -1.57 -7.08 -26.64
C GLY A 84 -1.83 -5.67 -27.19
N LYS A 85 -2.73 -4.90 -26.55
CA LYS A 85 -2.91 -3.48 -26.88
C LYS A 85 -1.75 -2.66 -26.32
N GLU A 86 -1.38 -1.59 -27.01
CA GLU A 86 -0.29 -0.71 -26.60
C GLU A 86 -0.79 0.72 -26.42
N GLY A 87 -0.08 1.50 -25.59
CA GLY A 87 -0.38 2.90 -25.38
C GLY A 87 0.53 3.55 -24.34
N TYR A 88 0.25 4.80 -24.02
CA TYR A 88 1.10 5.63 -23.17
C TYR A 88 0.43 5.91 -21.83
N VAL A 89 1.15 5.69 -20.74
CA VAL A 89 0.72 5.94 -19.36
C VAL A 89 1.69 6.92 -18.72
N LEU A 90 1.21 7.77 -17.81
CA LEU A 90 2.07 8.69 -17.08
C LEU A 90 3.03 7.90 -16.17
N SER A 91 4.34 8.07 -16.33
CA SER A 91 5.37 7.30 -15.63
C SER A 91 5.25 7.45 -14.11
N SER A 92 4.91 8.65 -13.64
CA SER A 92 4.74 8.95 -12.20
C SER A 92 3.57 8.20 -11.54
N THR A 93 2.72 7.51 -12.30
CA THR A 93 1.56 6.77 -11.78
C THR A 93 1.82 5.28 -11.63
N LEU A 94 2.93 4.81 -12.20
CA LEU A 94 3.37 3.44 -12.18
C LEU A 94 4.30 3.20 -10.98
N ALA A 95 4.42 1.94 -10.60
CA ALA A 95 5.28 1.44 -9.53
C ALA A 95 5.95 0.15 -9.97
N ARG A 96 7.06 -0.19 -9.33
CA ARG A 96 7.78 -1.44 -9.60
C ARG A 96 6.96 -2.66 -9.22
N GLN A 97 6.27 -2.56 -8.08
CA GLN A 97 5.46 -3.65 -7.55
C GLN A 97 4.41 -3.12 -6.58
N ALA A 98 3.40 -3.95 -6.35
CA ALA A 98 2.41 -3.76 -5.29
C ALA A 98 2.64 -4.80 -4.19
N LEU A 99 2.39 -4.39 -2.95
CA LEU A 99 2.54 -5.25 -1.77
C LEU A 99 1.43 -4.96 -0.77
N VAL A 100 1.27 -5.88 0.18
CA VAL A 100 0.38 -5.74 1.33
C VAL A 100 1.22 -5.68 2.59
N ILE A 101 0.96 -4.68 3.44
CA ILE A 101 1.60 -4.58 4.74
C ILE A 101 1.04 -5.68 5.65
N THR A 102 1.89 -6.51 6.23
CA THR A 102 1.48 -7.65 7.08
C THR A 102 1.84 -7.45 8.54
N ASP A 103 2.73 -6.51 8.87
CA ASP A 103 3.17 -6.23 10.23
C ASP A 103 2.69 -4.85 10.72
N ASP A 104 2.05 -4.83 11.89
CA ASP A 104 1.59 -3.60 12.57
C ASP A 104 2.74 -2.76 13.13
N ASN A 105 3.93 -3.35 13.31
CA ASN A 105 5.12 -2.68 13.84
C ASN A 105 6.12 -2.27 12.75
N LEU A 106 5.76 -2.40 11.47
CA LEU A 106 6.64 -2.04 10.37
C LEU A 106 7.04 -0.56 10.46
N GLU A 107 8.35 -0.31 10.50
CA GLU A 107 8.86 1.06 10.63
C GLU A 107 8.94 1.78 9.28
N LEU A 108 8.15 2.84 9.12
CA LEU A 108 8.24 3.76 7.99
C LEU A 108 9.23 4.89 8.30
N LYS A 109 10.37 4.93 7.61
CA LYS A 109 11.48 5.87 7.78
C LYS A 109 11.44 7.02 6.77
N LEU A 110 12.07 8.14 7.11
CA LEU A 110 12.19 9.29 6.20
C LEU A 110 13.20 9.07 5.07
N ARG A 111 14.22 8.24 5.32
CA ARG A 111 15.31 7.94 4.39
C ARG A 111 15.68 6.45 4.51
N PRO A 112 16.38 5.88 3.52
CA PRO A 112 16.82 4.49 3.57
C PRO A 112 18.01 4.34 4.53
N SER A 113 17.80 4.57 5.82
CA SER A 113 18.83 4.37 6.84
C SER A 113 18.20 4.10 8.20
N VAL A 114 18.81 3.18 8.94
CA VAL A 114 18.34 2.73 10.26
C VAL A 114 18.32 3.86 11.29
N SER A 115 19.25 4.81 11.16
CA SER A 115 19.44 5.94 12.07
C SER A 115 18.43 7.08 11.87
N THR A 116 17.62 7.01 10.82
CA THR A 116 16.74 8.11 10.44
C THR A 116 15.45 8.11 11.25
N GLY A 117 14.89 9.31 11.44
CA GLY A 117 13.58 9.47 12.05
C GLY A 117 12.45 8.82 11.24
N LYS A 118 11.32 8.58 11.91
CA LYS A 118 10.11 8.03 11.27
C LYS A 118 9.51 9.04 10.29
N SER A 119 8.91 8.55 9.21
CA SER A 119 8.11 9.36 8.30
C SER A 119 6.96 10.03 9.07
N GLY A 120 6.62 11.27 8.73
CA GLY A 120 5.49 11.99 9.34
C GLY A 120 4.14 11.30 9.10
N SER A 121 4.08 10.39 8.13
CA SER A 121 2.91 9.57 7.80
C SER A 121 2.99 8.13 8.33
N ALA A 122 4.00 7.79 9.15
CA ALA A 122 4.15 6.45 9.73
C ALA A 122 2.91 5.98 10.52
N ARG A 123 2.20 6.89 11.19
CA ARG A 123 0.94 6.60 11.90
C ARG A 123 -0.23 6.14 11.01
N ASN A 124 -0.11 6.33 9.70
CA ASN A 124 -1.11 5.91 8.72
C ASN A 124 -0.82 4.51 8.16
N LEU A 125 0.41 4.00 8.35
CA LEU A 125 0.78 2.65 7.96
C LEU A 125 0.08 1.66 8.89
N ARG A 126 -0.61 0.67 8.32
CA ARG A 126 -1.40 -0.35 9.03
C ARG A 126 -1.31 -1.67 8.30
N LYS A 127 -1.43 -2.80 9.00
CA LYS A 127 -1.62 -4.09 8.34
C LYS A 127 -2.83 -4.07 7.39
N GLY A 128 -2.73 -4.84 6.32
CA GLY A 128 -3.70 -4.91 5.22
C GLY A 128 -3.73 -3.71 4.30
N ALA A 129 -2.93 -2.67 4.57
CA ALA A 129 -2.79 -1.57 3.64
C ALA A 129 -2.07 -2.04 2.37
N VAL A 130 -2.60 -1.63 1.22
CA VAL A 130 -1.92 -1.79 -0.07
C VAL A 130 -0.88 -0.69 -0.19
N ALA A 131 0.36 -1.06 -0.50
CA ALA A 131 1.42 -0.14 -0.84
C ALA A 131 2.05 -0.49 -2.18
N PHE A 132 2.74 0.49 -2.76
CA PHE A 132 3.42 0.38 -4.03
C PHE A 132 4.86 0.81 -3.85
N VAL A 133 5.79 -0.01 -4.36
CA VAL A 133 7.22 0.30 -4.35
C VAL A 133 7.53 1.20 -5.54
N ILE A 134 8.03 2.39 -5.27
CA ILE A 134 8.42 3.36 -6.30
C ILE A 134 9.92 3.46 -6.50
N GLU A 135 10.70 3.10 -5.48
CA GLU A 135 12.14 3.19 -5.52
C GLU A 135 12.73 2.13 -4.60
N GLU A 136 13.94 1.68 -4.92
CA GLU A 136 14.70 0.76 -4.10
C GLU A 136 16.11 1.34 -3.89
N ALA A 137 16.64 1.15 -2.70
CA ALA A 137 17.99 1.56 -2.37
C ALA A 137 18.73 0.41 -1.68
N GLN A 138 19.97 0.20 -2.09
CA GLN A 138 20.90 -0.70 -1.42
C GLN A 138 22.05 0.12 -0.86
N ASN A 139 22.31 0.00 0.43
CA ASN A 139 23.43 0.65 1.10
C ASN A 139 23.96 -0.21 2.26
N ASP A 140 24.88 0.34 3.05
CA ASP A 140 25.49 -0.35 4.19
C ASP A 140 24.47 -0.71 5.28
N ASP A 141 23.34 0.02 5.35
CA ASP A 141 22.24 -0.24 6.27
C ASP A 141 21.28 -1.34 5.76
N GLY A 142 21.45 -1.81 4.52
CA GLY A 142 20.72 -2.91 3.91
C GLY A 142 19.92 -2.55 2.65
N HIS A 143 18.95 -3.40 2.33
CA HIS A 143 17.98 -3.16 1.25
C HIS A 143 16.79 -2.37 1.79
N TRP A 144 16.36 -1.37 1.03
CA TRP A 144 15.29 -0.46 1.39
C TRP A 144 14.32 -0.29 0.23
N LEU A 145 13.03 -0.23 0.56
CA LEU A 145 11.96 0.05 -0.38
C LEU A 145 11.33 1.39 -0.03
N HIS A 146 11.30 2.32 -0.98
CA HIS A 146 10.47 3.50 -0.88
C HIS A 146 9.06 3.12 -1.30
N ILE A 147 8.14 3.15 -0.34
CA ILE A 147 6.74 2.81 -0.56
C ILE A 147 5.85 4.02 -0.40
N LEU A 148 4.70 3.94 -1.05
CA LEU A 148 3.55 4.74 -0.70
C LEU A 148 2.26 3.95 -0.89
N GLY A 149 1.22 4.37 -0.21
CA GLY A 149 -0.06 3.69 -0.27
C GLY A 149 -1.15 4.45 0.45
N GLY A 150 -2.26 3.76 0.62
CA GLY A 150 -3.49 4.35 1.13
C GLY A 150 -4.18 5.28 0.13
N SER A 151 -5.31 5.83 0.56
CA SER A 151 -6.19 6.69 -0.24
C SER A 151 -6.74 7.81 0.63
N SER A 152 -6.74 9.03 0.12
CA SER A 152 -7.33 10.18 0.83
C SER A 152 -8.84 10.01 1.06
N ARG A 153 -9.49 9.16 0.27
CA ARG A 153 -10.92 8.84 0.39
C ARG A 153 -11.18 7.70 1.38
N SER A 154 -10.17 6.86 1.65
CA SER A 154 -10.35 5.73 2.56
C SER A 154 -10.46 6.22 4.01
N PRO A 155 -11.47 5.75 4.77
CA PRO A 155 -11.51 5.97 6.21
C PRO A 155 -10.44 5.15 6.95
N LEU A 156 -10.10 3.96 6.45
CA LEU A 156 -9.18 3.00 7.08
C LEU A 156 -7.72 3.24 6.69
N PHE A 157 -7.46 3.36 5.39
CA PHE A 157 -6.11 3.38 4.84
C PHE A 157 -5.76 4.80 4.40
N LYS A 158 -5.38 5.63 5.36
CA LYS A 158 -4.94 7.01 5.08
C LYS A 158 -3.64 7.02 4.26
N PRO A 159 -3.38 8.06 3.46
CA PRO A 159 -2.16 8.14 2.65
C PRO A 159 -0.89 8.06 3.51
N PHE A 160 0.09 7.29 3.04
CA PHE A 160 1.42 7.22 3.65
C PHE A 160 2.50 7.13 2.59
N GLN A 161 3.71 7.54 2.97
CA GLN A 161 4.91 7.33 2.17
C GLN A 161 6.17 7.30 3.04
N GLY A 162 7.18 6.57 2.59
CA GLY A 162 8.48 6.54 3.22
C GLY A 162 9.22 5.23 2.93
N TRP A 163 10.35 5.06 3.61
CA TRP A 163 11.24 3.94 3.40
C TRP A 163 10.96 2.83 4.42
N ILE A 164 10.80 1.61 3.95
CA ILE A 164 10.78 0.41 4.78
C ILE A 164 12.02 -0.42 4.48
N ARG A 165 12.44 -1.23 5.44
CA ARG A 165 13.49 -2.23 5.20
C ARG A 165 12.92 -3.35 4.34
N GLY A 166 13.68 -3.80 3.34
CA GLY A 166 13.30 -4.92 2.48
C GLY A 166 13.16 -6.23 3.25
N GLU A 167 12.42 -7.16 2.67
CA GLU A 167 12.27 -8.57 3.05
C GLU A 167 11.54 -8.84 4.37
N GLN A 168 10.86 -7.85 4.96
CA GLN A 168 10.14 -8.03 6.22
C GLN A 168 8.88 -7.16 6.33
N GLY A 169 7.84 -7.70 6.98
CA GLY A 169 6.62 -6.98 7.36
C GLY A 169 5.67 -6.65 6.21
N TYR A 170 5.87 -7.26 5.04
CA TYR A 170 4.98 -7.18 3.88
C TYR A 170 4.93 -8.50 3.12
N ASP A 171 3.95 -8.61 2.22
CA ASP A 171 3.79 -9.75 1.31
C ASP A 171 3.42 -9.23 -0.10
N GLU A 172 4.11 -9.74 -1.11
CA GLU A 172 3.99 -9.36 -2.52
C GLU A 172 3.07 -10.30 -3.32
N THR A 173 2.48 -11.30 -2.66
CA THR A 173 1.65 -12.32 -3.31
C THR A 173 0.47 -11.69 -4.05
N PRO A 174 0.34 -11.86 -5.38
CA PRO A 174 -0.67 -11.15 -6.18
C PRO A 174 -2.11 -11.37 -5.70
N SER A 175 -2.45 -12.59 -5.24
CA SER A 175 -3.79 -12.88 -4.72
C SER A 175 -4.10 -12.16 -3.41
N LEU A 176 -3.09 -11.94 -2.56
CA LEU A 176 -3.24 -11.20 -1.32
C LEU A 176 -3.38 -9.70 -1.61
N VAL A 177 -2.52 -9.16 -2.49
CA VAL A 177 -2.64 -7.78 -3.01
C VAL A 177 -4.03 -7.53 -3.57
N ARG A 178 -4.55 -8.45 -4.38
CA ARG A 178 -5.90 -8.33 -4.94
C ARG A 178 -6.98 -8.31 -3.85
N SER A 179 -6.89 -9.20 -2.87
CA SER A 179 -7.82 -9.25 -1.74
C SER A 179 -7.77 -7.97 -0.89
N ALA A 180 -6.58 -7.37 -0.72
CA ALA A 180 -6.39 -6.11 -0.03
C ALA A 180 -7.00 -4.91 -0.78
N ILE A 181 -6.91 -4.90 -2.12
CA ILE A 181 -7.57 -3.90 -2.95
C ILE A 181 -9.09 -4.02 -2.86
N ASP A 182 -9.61 -5.25 -2.95
CA ASP A 182 -11.04 -5.50 -2.82
C ASP A 182 -11.54 -5.07 -1.43
N LEU A 183 -10.75 -5.29 -0.37
CA LEU A 183 -11.01 -4.80 0.98
C LEU A 183 -11.07 -3.26 1.03
N GLU A 184 -10.07 -2.57 0.47
CA GLU A 184 -10.03 -1.10 0.44
C GLU A 184 -11.27 -0.52 -0.27
N VAL A 185 -11.63 -1.09 -1.42
CA VAL A 185 -12.79 -0.66 -2.21
C VAL A 185 -14.10 -0.97 -1.49
N ALA A 186 -14.23 -2.16 -0.89
CA ALA A 186 -15.43 -2.56 -0.17
C ALA A 186 -15.64 -1.72 1.10
N ALA A 187 -14.57 -1.43 1.84
CA ALA A 187 -14.63 -0.55 3.01
C ALA A 187 -15.00 0.90 2.64
N GLU A 188 -14.46 1.44 1.53
CA GLU A 188 -14.83 2.78 1.05
C GLU A 188 -16.32 2.85 0.67
N LYS A 189 -16.84 1.80 0.04
CA LYS A 189 -18.25 1.72 -0.42
C LYS A 189 -19.22 1.18 0.62
N LYS A 190 -18.72 0.69 1.76
CA LYS A 190 -19.49 -0.08 2.76
C LYS A 190 -20.22 -1.29 2.15
N ASP A 191 -19.55 -1.98 1.23
CA ASP A 191 -20.09 -3.16 0.53
C ASP A 191 -19.97 -4.41 1.40
N LEU A 192 -21.03 -4.70 2.15
CA LEU A 192 -21.11 -5.81 3.10
C LEU A 192 -20.94 -7.19 2.45
N GLU A 193 -21.47 -7.38 1.24
CA GLU A 193 -21.40 -8.66 0.52
C GLU A 193 -19.96 -8.99 0.14
N THR A 194 -19.21 -7.98 -0.34
CA THR A 194 -17.79 -8.16 -0.63
C THR A 194 -16.99 -8.37 0.65
N LEU A 195 -17.26 -7.60 1.71
CA LEU A 195 -16.58 -7.77 3.00
C LEU A 195 -16.77 -9.18 3.59
N LYS A 196 -18.00 -9.72 3.56
CA LYS A 196 -18.27 -11.10 4.01
C LYS A 196 -17.52 -12.16 3.20
N LYS A 197 -17.30 -11.95 1.90
CA LYS A 197 -16.49 -12.85 1.05
C LYS A 197 -15.00 -12.78 1.35
N LEU A 198 -14.54 -11.67 1.93
CA LEU A 198 -13.15 -11.48 2.34
C LEU A 198 -12.85 -12.08 3.72
N VAL A 199 -13.88 -12.31 4.54
CA VAL A 199 -13.76 -13.14 5.75
C VAL A 199 -13.37 -14.57 5.33
N GLY A 200 -12.33 -15.12 5.97
CA GLY A 200 -11.72 -16.41 5.63
C GLY A 200 -10.59 -16.34 4.59
N LYS A 201 -10.23 -15.15 4.10
CA LYS A 201 -8.98 -14.95 3.34
C LYS A 201 -7.75 -15.03 4.27
N PRO A 202 -6.52 -15.16 3.74
CA PRO A 202 -5.33 -15.09 4.57
C PRO A 202 -5.24 -13.76 5.32
N GLU A 203 -4.61 -13.78 6.50
CA GLU A 203 -4.27 -12.55 7.21
C GLU A 203 -3.34 -11.67 6.37
N PRO A 204 -3.41 -10.34 6.50
CA PRO A 204 -4.24 -9.57 7.46
C PRO A 204 -5.67 -9.26 6.96
N ILE A 205 -6.09 -9.82 5.81
CA ILE A 205 -7.33 -9.39 5.14
C ILE A 205 -8.57 -9.85 5.90
N ASN A 206 -8.54 -11.06 6.43
CA ASN A 206 -9.66 -11.63 7.17
C ASN A 206 -9.97 -10.84 8.45
N GLU A 207 -8.97 -10.54 9.29
CA GLU A 207 -9.17 -9.75 10.51
C GLU A 207 -9.84 -8.39 10.22
N ILE A 208 -9.35 -7.67 9.20
CA ILE A 208 -9.85 -6.34 8.89
C ILE A 208 -11.25 -6.43 8.27
N ALA A 209 -11.49 -7.39 7.38
CA ALA A 209 -12.80 -7.61 6.78
C ALA A 209 -13.85 -7.91 7.86
N ALA A 210 -13.54 -8.82 8.80
CA ALA A 210 -14.43 -9.17 9.90
C ALA A 210 -14.74 -7.94 10.78
N ALA A 211 -13.72 -7.13 11.11
CA ALA A 211 -13.91 -5.90 11.87
C ALA A 211 -14.81 -4.89 11.14
N GLN A 212 -14.68 -4.77 9.81
CA GLN A 212 -15.55 -3.89 9.01
C GLN A 212 -17.00 -4.40 8.93
N VAL A 213 -17.21 -5.71 8.81
CA VAL A 213 -18.57 -6.30 8.86
C VAL A 213 -19.24 -5.94 10.18
N VAL A 214 -18.57 -6.16 11.32
CA VAL A 214 -19.10 -5.81 12.65
C VAL A 214 -19.38 -4.31 12.78
N ALA A 215 -18.46 -3.47 12.31
CA ALA A 215 -18.63 -2.01 12.38
C ALA A 215 -19.80 -1.49 11.53
N ILE A 216 -20.14 -2.17 10.43
CA ILE A 216 -21.23 -1.78 9.53
C ILE A 216 -22.57 -2.37 9.98
N GLU A 217 -22.61 -3.64 10.39
CA GLU A 217 -23.82 -4.30 10.88
C GLU A 217 -24.24 -3.77 12.27
N GLY A 218 -23.32 -3.14 13.00
CA GLY A 218 -23.53 -2.77 14.39
C GLY A 218 -23.41 -3.99 15.29
N VAL A 219 -23.10 -3.77 16.56
CA VAL A 219 -23.18 -4.83 17.57
C VAL A 219 -24.63 -5.33 17.58
N PRO A 220 -24.92 -6.64 17.40
CA PRO A 220 -26.27 -7.13 17.67
C PRO A 220 -26.58 -6.79 19.13
N ASP A 221 -27.72 -6.14 19.40
CA ASP A 221 -28.20 -5.84 20.75
C ASP A 221 -27.90 -7.03 21.66
N GLU A 222 -26.83 -6.92 22.46
CA GLU A 222 -26.65 -7.81 23.58
C GLU A 222 -27.72 -7.37 24.55
N LYS A 223 -28.88 -8.05 24.48
CA LYS A 223 -30.00 -7.92 25.38
C LYS A 223 -29.44 -7.69 26.78
N LEU A 224 -29.55 -6.45 27.25
CA LEU A 224 -29.40 -6.13 28.66
C LEU A 224 -30.24 -7.17 29.41
N PRO A 225 -29.70 -7.86 30.43
CA PRO A 225 -30.53 -8.70 31.26
C PRO A 225 -31.67 -7.81 31.78
N GLU A 226 -32.91 -8.19 31.44
CA GLU A 226 -34.09 -7.61 32.04
C GLU A 226 -34.06 -8.03 33.51
N ASP A 227 -33.41 -7.22 34.33
CA ASP A 227 -33.38 -7.39 35.78
C ASP A 227 -34.81 -7.17 36.31
N HIS A 228 -35.46 -8.31 36.52
CA HIS A 228 -36.46 -8.62 37.52
C HIS A 228 -37.26 -7.44 38.10
N GLU A 229 -38.49 -7.38 37.59
CA GLU A 229 -39.74 -7.11 38.32
C GLU A 229 -39.59 -7.14 39.86
N ILE A 230 -39.62 -5.96 40.49
CA ILE A 230 -40.01 -5.80 41.89
C ILE A 230 -41.34 -5.06 41.90
N ALA A 231 -42.41 -5.82 42.10
CA ALA A 231 -43.74 -5.30 42.42
C ALA A 231 -43.79 -4.72 43.85
N PRO A 232 -44.79 -3.89 44.19
CA PRO A 232 -44.65 -2.78 45.12
C PRO A 232 -45.00 -3.14 46.56
N THR A 233 -44.43 -2.39 47.52
CA THR A 233 -45.02 -2.22 48.86
C THR A 233 -44.97 -0.75 49.26
N ASN A 234 -46.13 -0.10 49.21
CA ASN A 234 -46.46 1.03 50.07
C ASN A 234 -46.54 0.50 51.52
N ASP A 235 -45.98 1.22 52.49
CA ASP A 235 -46.81 1.97 53.46
C ASP A 235 -45.95 2.84 54.38
N SER A 236 -46.38 4.10 54.54
CA SER A 236 -46.32 4.99 55.73
C SER A 236 -44.97 5.25 56.43
N ALA A 237 -44.67 6.42 57.01
CA ALA A 237 -45.20 7.78 57.09
C ALA A 237 -44.17 8.55 57.96
N ASP A 238 -44.43 9.83 58.24
CA ASP A 238 -43.70 10.76 59.11
C ASP A 238 -42.54 11.54 58.47
N GLU A 239 -42.41 12.86 58.61
CA GLU A 239 -43.32 13.97 58.89
C GLU A 239 -42.46 15.21 58.54
N LEU A 240 -42.98 16.12 57.73
CA LEU A 240 -42.39 17.43 57.40
C LEU A 240 -42.51 18.37 58.62
N PRO A 241 -41.66 19.41 58.77
CA PRO A 241 -42.04 20.68 58.13
C PRO A 241 -40.87 21.55 57.61
N GLU A 242 -41.05 22.08 56.40
CA GLU A 242 -40.60 23.43 56.00
C GLU A 242 -41.75 24.41 56.32
N PRO A 243 -41.58 25.75 56.43
CA PRO A 243 -40.83 26.57 55.45
C PRO A 243 -40.11 27.80 56.04
N GLU A 244 -39.36 28.54 55.20
CA GLU A 244 -39.56 29.99 54.98
C GLU A 244 -38.51 30.59 54.00
N GLN A 245 -39.03 31.19 52.92
CA GLN A 245 -38.39 32.27 52.12
C GLN A 245 -39.25 33.53 52.35
N PRO A 246 -38.75 34.80 52.25
CA PRO A 246 -38.11 35.37 51.05
C PRO A 246 -37.00 36.43 51.34
N THR A 247 -36.15 36.85 50.40
CA THR A 247 -36.41 37.98 49.48
C THR A 247 -35.15 38.30 48.65
N THR A 248 -35.32 38.69 47.39
CA THR A 248 -34.42 39.60 46.64
C THR A 248 -35.09 40.99 46.65
N PRO A 249 -34.39 42.15 46.52
CA PRO A 249 -33.91 42.58 45.19
C PRO A 249 -32.70 43.56 45.12
N GLN A 250 -32.05 43.54 43.95
CA GLN A 250 -31.61 44.68 43.11
C GLN A 250 -30.41 45.61 43.45
N THR A 251 -29.60 45.76 42.38
CA THR A 251 -29.03 47.00 41.78
C THR A 251 -27.89 47.76 42.48
N ASN A 252 -26.74 47.88 41.81
CA ASN A 252 -26.38 48.98 40.89
C ASN A 252 -24.99 48.69 40.26
N LYS A 253 -24.81 48.78 38.93
CA LYS A 253 -24.52 49.99 38.13
C LYS A 253 -23.28 50.73 38.65
N THR A 254 -22.17 50.75 37.90
CA THR A 254 -21.73 51.87 37.01
C THR A 254 -20.19 51.86 37.13
N SER A 255 -19.34 52.15 36.16
CA SER A 255 -19.41 52.50 34.74
C SER A 255 -17.97 52.87 34.32
N SER A 256 -17.74 52.95 33.00
CA SER A 256 -16.73 53.78 32.32
C SER A 256 -15.30 53.21 32.36
N GLN A 257 -14.75 52.57 31.30
CA GLN A 257 -14.50 53.04 29.91
C GLN A 257 -13.48 54.21 29.85
N PRO A 258 -12.84 54.53 28.70
CA PRO A 258 -11.56 53.98 28.23
C PRO A 258 -10.56 55.10 27.82
N ASP A 259 -9.75 54.82 26.78
CA ASP A 259 -8.80 55.67 26.01
C ASP A 259 -7.34 55.58 26.53
N THR A 260 -6.35 55.20 25.72
CA THR A 260 -6.03 55.59 24.33
C THR A 260 -5.22 54.50 23.63
#